data_AF-A0A8J2SXR7-F1
#
_entry.id   AF-A0A8J2SXR7-F1
#
_cell.length_a   1.000
_cell.length_b   1.000
_cell.length_c   1.000
_cell.angle_alpha   90.00
_cell.angle_beta   90.00
_cell.angle_gamma   90.00
#
_symmetry.space_group_name_H-M   'P 1'
#
loop_
_entity.id
_entity.type
_entity.pdbx_description
1 polymer ?
#
loop_
_entity_poly.entity_id
_entity_poly.type
_entity_poly.pdbx_seq_one_letter_code
_entity_poly.pdbx_strand_id
1 'polypeptide(L)'
;MAALQQQAASPEEALVDKVLGAEQPTGRLYRGLITALRDDAETAEGLAAARKILKALAARAPALAEDRHARLWRALCDSISQGDGLLAERAFCLREVVSANATRVKDALDGIARAAAADADDVMRTGLAQCLADVVERCPQGRAEVTSSVRKAWPYVNAGEETHDGYTRFVIDALRCCDDRGPLLTTCVERALALDCAAAQQVFAMDEDAAKDAAADKVVSRLIAYVAKTCVSDADAELLLQATLGPCLATPRAQTAPFVVFAAAAPTPTRAAAFCRTLSSLVSDEATADARRTAAIAYLSSFVCRAAVVDAGLVALACATLFERCRRCRELFEAGDKHLAAKRHVDAARGLLYVFAFRGEEILGRRGWDARCDAVCAPKSWDAALGIRAPAALDALRGCRARLLGEFARVAAREPPFLSRAAAARVREARRDATEAADDGLFFPFDPCRLPRTKAAVAALFREWAAAEAEESSSSSSDDESGSSDDDAAPMSLATSLHEQDEAW
;
A
#
# COMPACT_ATOMS: atom_id res chain seq x y z
N MET A 1 13.83 -23.13 -67.42
CA MET A 1 14.90 -23.47 -66.47
C MET A 1 15.35 -22.19 -65.78
N ALA A 2 14.62 -21.80 -64.73
CA ALA A 2 15.05 -20.73 -63.83
C ALA A 2 16.06 -21.34 -62.86
N ALA A 3 17.30 -20.90 -62.94
CA ALA A 3 18.32 -21.25 -61.97
C ALA A 3 17.90 -20.70 -60.61
N LEU A 4 17.48 -21.60 -59.71
CA LEU A 4 17.40 -21.35 -58.28
C LEU A 4 18.82 -20.97 -57.83
N GLN A 5 19.10 -19.68 -57.73
CA GLN A 5 20.24 -19.18 -56.98
C GLN A 5 20.03 -19.60 -55.52
N GLN A 6 20.62 -20.72 -55.12
CA GLN A 6 20.91 -21.01 -53.72
C GLN A 6 21.82 -19.89 -53.23
N GLN A 7 21.24 -18.89 -52.59
CA GLN A 7 21.97 -17.89 -51.83
C GLN A 7 22.77 -18.66 -50.77
N ALA A 8 24.11 -18.56 -50.82
CA ALA A 8 24.97 -19.19 -49.83
C ALA A 8 24.56 -18.68 -48.43
N ALA A 9 24.33 -19.60 -47.49
CA ALA A 9 23.95 -19.27 -46.12
C ALA A 9 24.96 -18.28 -45.52
N SER A 10 24.46 -17.27 -44.83
CA SER A 10 25.35 -16.28 -44.21
C SER A 10 26.22 -16.96 -43.13
N PRO A 11 27.41 -16.43 -42.81
CA PRO A 11 28.26 -17.02 -41.77
C PRO A 11 27.55 -17.13 -40.42
N GLU A 12 26.62 -16.21 -40.13
CA GLU A 12 25.75 -16.23 -38.96
C GLU A 12 24.72 -17.38 -38.99
N GLU A 13 24.08 -17.62 -40.14
CA GLU A 13 23.15 -18.74 -40.32
C GLU A 13 23.86 -20.10 -40.22
N ALA A 14 25.04 -20.23 -40.84
CA ALA A 14 25.86 -21.42 -40.77
C ALA A 14 26.31 -21.73 -39.33
N LEU A 15 26.58 -20.69 -38.53
CA LEU A 15 26.88 -20.84 -37.10
C LEU A 15 25.67 -21.39 -36.33
N VAL A 16 24.47 -20.86 -36.59
CA VAL A 16 23.23 -21.36 -35.95
C VAL A 16 22.95 -22.81 -36.33
N ASP A 17 23.07 -23.16 -37.62
CA ASP A 17 22.89 -24.53 -38.11
C ASP A 17 23.88 -25.50 -37.46
N LYS A 18 25.14 -25.09 -37.33
CA LYS A 18 26.18 -25.88 -36.66
C LYS A 18 25.87 -26.11 -35.18
N VAL A 19 25.32 -25.11 -34.49
CA VAL A 19 25.00 -25.20 -33.06
C VAL A 19 23.75 -26.07 -32.82
N LEU A 20 22.69 -25.88 -33.62
CA LEU A 20 21.42 -26.59 -33.45
C LEU A 20 21.43 -28.01 -34.04
N GLY A 21 22.29 -28.26 -35.05
CA GLY A 21 22.46 -29.58 -35.65
C GLY A 21 23.46 -30.49 -34.93
N ALA A 22 24.18 -30.00 -33.92
CA ALA A 22 25.10 -30.82 -33.15
C ALA A 22 24.36 -31.76 -32.20
N GLU A 23 24.59 -33.08 -32.31
CA GLU A 23 23.99 -34.08 -31.40
C GLU A 23 24.36 -33.84 -29.92
N GLN A 24 25.58 -33.35 -29.67
CA GLN A 24 26.05 -32.94 -28.35
C GLN A 24 26.72 -31.56 -28.41
N PRO A 25 25.94 -30.48 -28.29
CA PRO A 25 26.48 -29.13 -28.34
C PRO A 25 27.43 -28.89 -27.16
N THR A 26 28.68 -28.53 -27.44
CA THR A 26 29.66 -28.23 -26.40
C THR A 26 29.44 -26.84 -25.82
N GLY A 27 29.83 -26.62 -24.56
CA GLY A 27 29.75 -25.30 -23.92
C GLY A 27 30.52 -24.20 -24.67
N ARG A 28 31.54 -24.55 -25.47
CA ARG A 28 32.26 -23.61 -26.35
C ARG A 28 31.39 -23.11 -27.50
N LEU A 29 30.61 -23.99 -28.14
CA LEU A 29 29.72 -23.61 -29.24
C LEU A 29 28.63 -22.64 -28.77
N TYR A 30 28.03 -22.91 -27.62
CA TYR A 30 27.07 -21.98 -27.00
C TYR A 30 27.71 -20.66 -26.61
N ARG A 31 28.90 -20.68 -26.00
CA ARG A 31 29.60 -19.46 -25.61
C ARG A 31 29.88 -18.57 -26.82
N GLY A 32 30.33 -19.13 -27.94
CA GLY A 32 30.54 -18.36 -29.18
C GLY A 32 29.28 -17.66 -29.68
N LEU A 33 28.13 -18.35 -29.68
CA LEU A 33 26.85 -17.76 -30.10
C LEU A 33 26.36 -16.68 -29.11
N ILE A 34 26.48 -16.94 -27.80
CA ILE A 34 26.07 -15.98 -26.75
C ILE A 34 26.95 -14.73 -26.78
N THR A 35 28.25 -14.90 -26.98
CA THR A 35 29.21 -13.80 -27.14
C THR A 35 28.85 -12.95 -28.36
N ALA A 36 28.54 -13.56 -29.51
CA ALA A 36 28.11 -12.83 -30.71
C ALA A 36 26.78 -12.07 -30.52
N LEU A 37 25.96 -12.47 -29.55
CA LEU A 37 24.74 -11.75 -29.16
C LEU A 37 24.98 -10.64 -28.12
N ARG A 38 26.18 -10.56 -27.52
CA ARG A 38 26.56 -9.63 -26.44
C ARG A 38 27.63 -8.61 -26.84
N ASP A 39 28.75 -9.03 -27.40
CA ASP A 39 29.99 -8.23 -27.45
C ASP A 39 30.06 -7.27 -28.65
N ASP A 40 29.27 -7.48 -29.72
CA ASP A 40 29.34 -6.62 -30.92
C ASP A 40 28.16 -5.63 -31.06
N ALA A 41 27.13 -5.71 -30.21
CA ALA A 41 25.89 -4.94 -30.36
C ALA A 41 26.02 -3.42 -30.14
N GLU A 42 27.19 -2.91 -29.77
CA GLU A 42 27.46 -1.46 -29.73
C GLU A 42 27.88 -0.91 -31.10
N THR A 43 28.34 -1.78 -32.01
CA THR A 43 28.71 -1.40 -33.38
C THR A 43 27.55 -1.70 -34.35
N ALA A 44 27.42 -0.90 -35.41
CA ALA A 44 26.38 -1.11 -36.42
C ALA A 44 26.52 -2.50 -37.11
N GLU A 45 27.75 -2.96 -37.34
CA GLU A 45 28.03 -4.27 -37.94
C GLU A 45 27.66 -5.42 -37.00
N GLY A 46 27.98 -5.30 -35.72
CA GLY A 46 27.62 -6.30 -34.72
C GLY A 46 26.12 -6.38 -34.44
N LEU A 47 25.42 -5.24 -34.41
CA LEU A 47 23.95 -5.22 -34.37
C LEU A 47 23.35 -5.96 -35.56
N ALA A 48 23.87 -5.74 -36.77
CA ALA A 48 23.41 -6.43 -37.96
C ALA A 48 23.68 -7.94 -37.90
N ALA A 49 24.84 -8.36 -37.40
CA ALA A 49 25.18 -9.77 -37.20
C ALA A 49 24.26 -10.43 -36.17
N ALA A 50 24.11 -9.82 -34.99
CA ALA A 50 23.21 -10.31 -33.94
C ALA A 50 21.76 -10.41 -34.42
N ARG A 51 21.30 -9.44 -35.22
CA ARG A 51 19.97 -9.45 -35.85
C ARG A 51 19.79 -10.63 -36.79
N LYS A 52 20.79 -10.97 -37.61
CA LYS A 52 20.76 -12.17 -38.46
C LYS A 52 20.73 -13.45 -37.63
N ILE A 53 21.54 -13.53 -36.57
CA ILE A 53 21.55 -14.68 -35.65
C ILE A 53 20.17 -14.88 -35.03
N LEU A 54 19.54 -13.83 -34.50
CA LEU A 54 18.21 -13.91 -33.89
C LEU A 54 17.14 -14.35 -34.89
N LYS A 55 17.16 -13.82 -36.12
CA LYS A 55 16.26 -14.25 -37.20
C LYS A 55 16.48 -15.72 -37.58
N ALA A 56 17.75 -16.14 -37.67
CA ALA A 56 18.10 -17.52 -37.97
C ALA A 56 17.65 -18.49 -36.86
N LEU A 57 17.81 -18.11 -35.59
CA LEU A 57 17.31 -18.87 -34.44
C LEU A 57 15.79 -18.97 -34.44
N ALA A 58 15.09 -17.87 -34.72
CA ALA A 58 13.63 -17.84 -34.79
C ALA A 58 13.10 -18.75 -35.91
N ALA A 59 13.74 -18.75 -37.08
CA ALA A 59 13.39 -19.64 -38.20
C ALA A 59 13.58 -21.13 -37.86
N ARG A 60 14.38 -21.43 -36.82
CA ARG A 60 14.70 -22.78 -36.32
C ARG A 60 14.15 -23.00 -34.91
N ALA A 61 13.09 -22.26 -34.56
CA ALA A 61 12.47 -22.29 -33.24
C ALA A 61 12.15 -23.70 -32.71
N PRO A 62 11.61 -24.66 -33.49
CA PRO A 62 11.36 -26.02 -33.01
C PRO A 62 12.62 -26.74 -32.52
N ALA A 63 13.75 -26.57 -33.22
CA ALA A 63 15.02 -27.17 -32.82
C ALA A 63 15.56 -26.49 -31.56
N LEU A 64 15.55 -25.15 -31.51
CA LEU A 64 15.99 -24.39 -30.33
C LEU A 64 15.14 -24.71 -29.08
N ALA A 65 13.88 -25.06 -29.26
CA ALA A 65 12.95 -25.40 -28.20
C ALA A 65 13.22 -26.77 -27.54
N GLU A 66 14.02 -27.64 -28.15
CA GLU A 66 14.38 -28.96 -27.62
C GLU A 66 15.20 -28.87 -26.32
N ASP A 67 15.06 -29.87 -25.44
CA ASP A 67 15.72 -29.90 -24.13
C ASP A 67 17.24 -29.88 -24.18
N ARG A 68 17.84 -30.45 -25.23
CA ARG A 68 19.30 -30.40 -25.44
C ARG A 68 19.84 -28.97 -25.58
N HIS A 69 18.99 -28.02 -25.97
CA HIS A 69 19.34 -26.61 -26.14
C HIS A 69 18.83 -25.70 -25.01
N ALA A 70 18.28 -26.25 -23.93
CA ALA A 70 17.73 -25.47 -22.81
C ALA A 70 18.75 -24.48 -22.18
N ARG A 71 20.05 -24.82 -22.20
CA ARG A 71 21.11 -23.90 -21.72
C ARG A 71 21.27 -22.68 -22.62
N LEU A 72 21.22 -22.88 -23.94
CA LEU A 72 21.31 -21.81 -24.92
C LEU A 72 20.06 -20.92 -24.84
N TRP A 73 18.89 -21.52 -24.74
CA TRP A 73 17.62 -20.83 -24.54
C TRP A 73 17.64 -19.92 -23.31
N ARG A 74 18.03 -20.46 -22.15
CA ARG A 74 18.13 -19.66 -20.91
C ARG A 74 19.13 -18.53 -21.05
N ALA A 75 20.28 -18.78 -21.67
CA ALA A 75 21.26 -17.72 -21.92
C ALA A 75 20.72 -16.62 -22.86
N LEU A 76 19.85 -16.96 -23.82
CA LEU A 76 19.18 -16.00 -24.70
C LEU A 76 18.11 -15.18 -23.96
N CYS A 77 17.37 -15.81 -23.05
CA CYS A 77 16.43 -15.10 -22.16
C CYS A 77 17.18 -14.19 -21.17
N ASP A 78 18.33 -14.63 -20.68
CA ASP A 78 19.21 -13.86 -19.78
C ASP A 78 19.98 -12.74 -20.48
N SER A 79 20.15 -12.84 -21.81
CA SER A 79 20.88 -11.86 -22.60
C SER A 79 20.01 -10.73 -23.14
N ILE A 80 18.73 -10.65 -22.73
CA ILE A 80 17.87 -9.48 -22.98
C ILE A 80 18.51 -8.27 -22.28
N SER A 81 19.41 -7.62 -23.02
CA SER A 81 20.20 -6.47 -22.63
C SER A 81 19.45 -5.16 -22.89
N GLN A 82 19.87 -4.11 -22.19
CA GLN A 82 19.31 -2.75 -22.13
C GLN A 82 19.42 -1.93 -23.43
N GLY A 83 19.70 -2.57 -24.57
CA GLY A 83 19.82 -1.88 -25.86
C GLY A 83 18.57 -2.05 -26.70
N ASP A 84 17.92 -0.94 -27.04
CA ASP A 84 16.69 -0.87 -27.85
C ASP A 84 16.85 -1.57 -29.23
N GLY A 85 18.06 -1.58 -29.79
CA GLY A 85 18.34 -2.00 -31.16
C GLY A 85 18.05 -3.47 -31.55
N LEU A 86 17.84 -4.37 -30.59
CA LEU A 86 17.56 -5.80 -30.83
C LEU A 86 16.29 -6.32 -30.13
N LEU A 87 15.56 -5.46 -29.41
CA LEU A 87 14.42 -5.91 -28.61
C LEU A 87 13.33 -6.54 -29.47
N ALA A 88 13.04 -5.96 -30.64
CA ALA A 88 12.03 -6.47 -31.57
C ALA A 88 12.38 -7.88 -32.10
N GLU A 89 13.63 -8.10 -32.53
CA GLU A 89 14.05 -9.42 -33.01
C GLU A 89 14.16 -10.45 -31.90
N ARG A 90 14.53 -10.04 -30.68
CA ARG A 90 14.46 -10.92 -29.51
C ARG A 90 13.03 -11.31 -29.20
N ALA A 91 12.10 -10.35 -29.15
CA ALA A 91 10.68 -10.61 -28.92
C ALA A 91 10.12 -11.60 -29.95
N PHE A 92 10.42 -11.38 -31.24
CA PHE A 92 10.05 -12.30 -32.30
C PHE A 92 10.62 -13.71 -32.07
N CYS A 93 11.91 -13.84 -31.77
CA CYS A 93 12.54 -15.13 -31.50
C CYS A 93 11.92 -15.85 -30.29
N LEU A 94 11.73 -15.15 -29.18
CA LEU A 94 11.09 -15.70 -27.98
C LEU A 94 9.69 -16.23 -28.30
N ARG A 95 8.91 -15.44 -29.04
CA ARG A 95 7.55 -15.78 -29.45
C ARG A 95 7.50 -17.06 -30.29
N GLU A 96 8.38 -17.19 -31.29
CA GLU A 96 8.41 -18.38 -32.14
C GLU A 96 8.84 -19.63 -31.35
N VAL A 97 9.82 -19.52 -30.45
CA VAL A 97 10.27 -20.65 -29.61
C VAL A 97 9.18 -21.09 -28.64
N VAL A 98 8.52 -20.15 -27.98
CA VAL A 98 7.42 -20.46 -27.05
C VAL A 98 6.22 -21.05 -27.79
N SER A 99 5.94 -20.60 -29.02
CA SER A 99 4.91 -21.20 -29.88
C SER A 99 5.25 -22.63 -30.26
N ALA A 100 6.53 -22.94 -30.47
CA ALA A 100 6.99 -24.30 -30.78
C ALA A 100 6.98 -25.22 -29.54
N ASN A 101 7.23 -24.67 -28.34
CA ASN A 101 7.19 -25.41 -27.09
C ASN A 101 6.77 -24.53 -25.91
N ALA A 102 5.52 -24.67 -25.48
CA ALA A 102 4.93 -23.89 -24.40
C ALA A 102 5.69 -24.00 -23.07
N THR A 103 6.41 -25.10 -22.81
CA THR A 103 7.21 -25.29 -21.57
C THR A 103 8.32 -24.25 -21.42
N ARG A 104 8.71 -23.58 -22.52
CA ARG A 104 9.72 -22.51 -22.53
C ARG A 104 9.19 -21.15 -22.09
N VAL A 105 7.86 -21.00 -21.96
CA VAL A 105 7.23 -19.70 -21.67
C VAL A 105 7.73 -19.10 -20.37
N LYS A 106 7.93 -19.92 -19.32
CA LYS A 106 8.38 -19.44 -18.01
C LYS A 106 9.77 -18.81 -18.06
N ASP A 107 10.71 -19.44 -18.76
CA ASP A 107 12.08 -18.93 -18.91
C ASP A 107 12.08 -17.58 -19.67
N ALA A 108 11.23 -17.45 -20.71
CA ALA A 108 11.07 -16.19 -21.45
C ALA A 108 10.51 -15.09 -20.55
N LEU A 109 9.44 -15.36 -19.81
CA LEU A 109 8.83 -14.40 -18.89
C LEU A 109 9.80 -13.99 -17.76
N ASP A 110 10.54 -14.94 -17.18
CA ASP A 110 11.59 -14.68 -16.19
C ASP A 110 12.72 -13.81 -16.75
N GLY A 111 13.09 -14.00 -18.03
CA GLY A 111 14.08 -13.18 -18.73
C GLY A 111 13.59 -11.74 -18.94
N ILE A 112 12.38 -11.58 -19.48
CA ILE A 112 11.77 -10.26 -19.73
C ILE A 112 11.60 -9.47 -18.43
N ALA A 113 11.07 -10.10 -17.38
CA ALA A 113 10.87 -9.44 -16.09
C ALA A 113 12.20 -9.01 -15.45
N ARG A 114 13.24 -9.86 -15.52
CA ARG A 114 14.59 -9.47 -15.03
C ARG A 114 15.19 -8.31 -15.82
N ALA A 115 15.01 -8.29 -17.14
CA ALA A 115 15.46 -7.18 -17.97
C ALA A 115 14.75 -5.87 -17.60
N ALA A 116 13.45 -5.91 -17.29
CA ALA A 116 12.69 -4.74 -16.88
C ALA A 116 13.09 -4.21 -15.49
N ALA A 117 13.51 -5.11 -14.59
CA ALA A 117 13.98 -4.80 -13.25
C ALA A 117 15.42 -4.26 -13.21
N ALA A 118 16.20 -4.51 -14.26
CA ALA A 118 17.51 -3.92 -14.42
C ALA A 118 17.40 -2.40 -14.73
N ASP A 119 18.55 -1.76 -14.91
CA ASP A 119 18.68 -0.33 -15.26
C ASP A 119 18.24 -0.04 -16.72
N ALA A 120 17.02 -0.42 -17.07
CA ALA A 120 16.39 -0.13 -18.36
C ALA A 120 15.83 1.30 -18.34
N ASP A 121 15.80 1.97 -19.50
CA ASP A 121 15.06 3.22 -19.63
C ASP A 121 13.55 2.97 -19.86
N ASP A 122 12.76 4.04 -19.91
CA ASP A 122 11.31 3.94 -20.09
C ASP A 122 10.87 3.38 -21.44
N VAL A 123 11.63 3.65 -22.50
CA VAL A 123 11.34 3.17 -23.86
C VAL A 123 11.51 1.65 -23.88
N MET A 124 12.63 1.18 -23.35
CA MET A 124 12.95 -0.23 -23.21
C MET A 124 11.91 -0.96 -22.36
N ARG A 125 11.49 -0.40 -21.23
CA ARG A 125 10.47 -1.02 -20.37
C ARG A 125 9.12 -1.14 -21.06
N THR A 126 8.73 -0.14 -21.86
CA THR A 126 7.51 -0.19 -22.67
C THR A 126 7.60 -1.32 -23.71
N GLY A 127 8.73 -1.43 -24.41
CA GLY A 127 8.97 -2.51 -25.36
C GLY A 127 9.00 -3.89 -24.69
N LEU A 128 9.55 -4.00 -23.49
CA LEU A 128 9.56 -5.25 -22.70
C LEU A 128 8.15 -5.65 -22.27
N ALA A 129 7.30 -4.70 -21.87
CA ALA A 129 5.90 -4.97 -21.56
C ALA A 129 5.14 -5.48 -22.80
N GLN A 130 5.39 -4.89 -23.97
CA GLN A 130 4.82 -5.38 -25.24
C GLN A 130 5.34 -6.77 -25.59
N CYS A 131 6.63 -7.03 -25.41
CA CYS A 131 7.22 -8.36 -25.61
C CYS A 131 6.56 -9.41 -24.71
N LEU A 132 6.31 -9.08 -23.44
CA LEU A 132 5.57 -9.93 -22.52
C LEU A 132 4.16 -10.23 -23.04
N ALA A 133 3.44 -9.19 -23.50
CA ALA A 133 2.11 -9.32 -24.09
C ALA A 133 2.10 -10.30 -25.28
N ASP A 134 3.02 -10.10 -26.22
CA ASP A 134 3.14 -10.91 -27.43
C ASP A 134 3.44 -12.39 -27.13
N VAL A 135 4.31 -12.65 -26.14
CA VAL A 135 4.64 -14.02 -25.70
C VAL A 135 3.41 -14.71 -25.10
N VAL A 136 2.66 -13.98 -24.26
CA VAL A 136 1.48 -14.49 -23.58
C VAL A 136 0.29 -14.66 -24.52
N GLU A 137 0.16 -13.82 -25.54
CA GLU A 137 -0.85 -13.96 -26.59
C GLU A 137 -0.67 -15.26 -27.39
N ARG A 138 0.59 -15.62 -27.70
CA ARG A 138 0.90 -16.87 -28.42
C ARG A 138 0.90 -18.11 -27.55
N CYS A 139 1.15 -17.96 -26.25
CA CYS A 139 1.05 -19.05 -25.30
C CYS A 139 0.16 -18.63 -24.11
N PRO A 140 -1.18 -18.78 -24.25
CA PRO A 140 -2.11 -18.42 -23.18
C PRO A 140 -1.86 -19.18 -21.87
N GLN A 141 -1.26 -20.36 -21.93
CA GLN A 141 -0.84 -21.13 -20.74
C GLN A 141 0.18 -20.36 -19.89
N GLY A 142 0.97 -19.48 -20.51
CA GLY A 142 1.92 -18.60 -19.82
C GLY A 142 1.26 -17.49 -18.99
N ARG A 143 -0.03 -17.20 -19.16
CA ARG A 143 -0.75 -16.18 -18.38
C ARG A 143 -0.64 -16.43 -16.87
N ALA A 144 -0.75 -17.69 -16.46
CA ALA A 144 -0.62 -18.09 -15.06
C ALA A 144 0.80 -17.87 -14.49
N GLU A 145 1.82 -17.86 -15.34
CA GLU A 145 3.21 -17.70 -14.95
C GLU A 145 3.65 -16.24 -14.81
N VAL A 146 2.93 -15.29 -15.44
CA VAL A 146 3.27 -13.85 -15.44
C VAL A 146 3.45 -13.33 -14.02
N THR A 147 2.49 -13.60 -13.12
CA THR A 147 2.58 -13.15 -11.73
C THR A 147 3.81 -13.71 -11.02
N SER A 148 4.14 -14.99 -11.24
CA SER A 148 5.31 -15.63 -10.63
C SER A 148 6.61 -14.97 -11.11
N SER A 149 6.76 -14.78 -12.42
CA SER A 149 7.95 -14.18 -13.03
C SER A 149 8.14 -12.72 -12.62
N VAL A 150 7.07 -11.92 -12.68
CA VAL A 150 7.11 -10.50 -12.27
C VAL A 150 7.42 -10.35 -10.78
N ARG A 151 6.82 -11.20 -9.93
CA ARG A 151 7.07 -11.17 -8.48
C ARG A 151 8.52 -11.54 -8.16
N LYS A 152 9.09 -12.53 -8.84
CA LYS A 152 10.46 -13.01 -8.64
C LYS A 152 11.51 -11.98 -9.05
N ALA A 153 11.25 -11.22 -10.11
CA ALA A 153 12.15 -10.18 -10.61
C ALA A 153 11.97 -8.82 -9.93
N TRP A 154 11.02 -8.67 -8.99
CA TRP A 154 10.76 -7.37 -8.35
C TRP A 154 12.02 -6.83 -7.66
N PRO A 155 12.39 -5.54 -7.88
CA PRO A 155 13.58 -4.95 -7.27
C PRO A 155 13.61 -5.08 -5.74
N TYR A 156 14.80 -5.28 -5.18
CA TYR A 156 14.96 -5.26 -3.73
C TYR A 156 14.55 -3.90 -3.15
N VAL A 157 14.06 -3.91 -1.90
CA VAL A 157 13.60 -2.69 -1.21
C VAL A 157 14.69 -1.61 -1.17
N ASN A 158 15.96 -2.00 -1.10
CA ASN A 158 17.09 -1.07 -1.10
C ASN A 158 17.42 -0.45 -2.48
N ALA A 159 16.84 -0.92 -3.58
CA ALA A 159 17.03 -0.33 -4.90
C ALA A 159 16.59 1.15 -4.96
N GLY A 160 17.09 1.87 -5.97
CA GLY A 160 16.81 3.30 -6.17
C GLY A 160 15.37 3.58 -6.58
N GLU A 161 14.94 4.84 -6.39
CA GLU A 161 13.59 5.31 -6.75
C GLU A 161 13.25 5.00 -8.21
N GLU A 162 14.14 5.32 -9.16
CA GLU A 162 13.89 5.12 -10.59
C GLU A 162 13.74 3.64 -10.97
N THR A 163 14.42 2.74 -10.28
CA THR A 163 14.28 1.30 -10.49
C THR A 163 12.89 0.81 -10.06
N HIS A 164 12.44 1.20 -8.85
CA HIS A 164 11.10 0.87 -8.37
C HIS A 164 10.02 1.48 -9.25
N ASP A 165 10.22 2.72 -9.67
CA ASP A 165 9.30 3.46 -10.51
C ASP A 165 9.12 2.82 -11.88
N GLY A 166 10.22 2.60 -12.56
CA GLY A 166 10.25 2.02 -13.89
C GLY A 166 9.68 0.61 -13.88
N TYR A 167 10.08 -0.22 -12.91
CA TYR A 167 9.53 -1.56 -12.79
C TYR A 167 8.02 -1.54 -12.52
N THR A 168 7.54 -0.63 -11.67
CA THR A 168 6.09 -0.48 -11.42
C THR A 168 5.33 -0.12 -12.70
N ARG A 169 5.89 0.72 -13.59
CA ARG A 169 5.28 1.00 -14.91
C ARG A 169 5.20 -0.25 -15.77
N PHE A 170 6.30 -1.01 -15.87
CA PHE A 170 6.33 -2.28 -16.59
C PHE A 170 5.25 -3.25 -16.08
N VAL A 171 5.09 -3.36 -14.75
CA VAL A 171 4.04 -4.22 -14.17
C VAL A 171 2.64 -3.71 -14.45
N ILE A 172 2.41 -2.39 -14.42
CA ILE A 172 1.13 -1.78 -14.78
C ILE A 172 0.75 -2.07 -16.23
N ASP A 173 1.72 -2.05 -17.16
CA ASP A 173 1.46 -2.42 -18.55
C ASP A 173 1.24 -3.94 -18.68
N ALA A 174 1.98 -4.76 -17.94
CA ALA A 174 1.76 -6.21 -17.89
C ALA A 174 0.38 -6.60 -17.33
N LEU A 175 -0.18 -5.83 -16.39
CA LEU A 175 -1.54 -6.04 -15.86
C LEU A 175 -2.62 -6.01 -16.95
N ARG A 176 -2.39 -5.32 -18.08
CA ARG A 176 -3.33 -5.32 -19.22
C ARG A 176 -3.40 -6.66 -19.94
N CYS A 177 -2.38 -7.50 -19.78
CA CYS A 177 -2.22 -8.78 -20.46
C CYS A 177 -2.67 -9.97 -19.60
N CYS A 178 -2.98 -9.73 -18.32
CA CYS A 178 -3.44 -10.75 -17.38
C CYS A 178 -4.97 -10.83 -17.39
N ASP A 179 -5.51 -12.06 -17.53
CA ASP A 179 -6.95 -12.32 -17.37
C ASP A 179 -7.38 -12.11 -15.90
N ASP A 180 -6.63 -12.69 -14.96
CA ASP A 180 -6.78 -12.44 -13.53
C ASP A 180 -5.73 -11.44 -13.06
N ARG A 181 -6.17 -10.19 -12.88
CA ARG A 181 -5.31 -9.09 -12.42
C ARG A 181 -5.08 -9.12 -10.91
N GLY A 182 -5.91 -9.85 -10.15
CA GLY A 182 -5.93 -9.83 -8.70
C GLY A 182 -4.56 -10.18 -8.08
N PRO A 183 -3.98 -11.35 -8.37
CA PRO A 183 -2.70 -11.77 -7.80
C PRO A 183 -1.54 -10.80 -8.05
N LEU A 184 -1.49 -10.20 -9.24
CA LEU A 184 -0.44 -9.26 -9.60
C LEU A 184 -0.65 -7.90 -8.93
N LEU A 185 -1.90 -7.42 -8.83
CA LEU A 185 -2.25 -6.23 -8.06
C LEU A 185 -1.94 -6.38 -6.57
N THR A 186 -2.24 -7.53 -5.99
CA THR A 186 -1.86 -7.87 -4.62
C THR A 186 -0.34 -7.74 -4.45
N THR A 187 0.45 -8.26 -5.39
CA THR A 187 1.91 -8.09 -5.36
C THR A 187 2.34 -6.62 -5.46
N CYS A 188 1.72 -5.81 -6.31
CA CYS A 188 2.03 -4.38 -6.37
C CYS A 188 1.81 -3.69 -5.01
N VAL A 189 0.71 -4.00 -4.32
CA VAL A 189 0.40 -3.41 -3.01
C VAL A 189 1.32 -3.95 -1.91
N GLU A 190 1.62 -5.24 -1.89
CA GLU A 190 2.60 -5.82 -0.96
C GLU A 190 3.97 -5.13 -1.08
N ARG A 191 4.37 -4.77 -2.30
CA ARG A 191 5.65 -4.08 -2.56
C ARG A 191 5.59 -2.61 -2.20
N ALA A 192 4.48 -1.94 -2.44
CA ALA A 192 4.25 -0.58 -1.93
C ALA A 192 4.29 -0.54 -0.39
N LEU A 193 3.65 -1.52 0.28
CA LEU A 193 3.69 -1.68 1.74
C LEU A 193 5.11 -1.93 2.25
N ALA A 194 5.91 -2.75 1.56
CA ALA A 194 7.30 -2.99 1.93
C ALA A 194 8.15 -1.70 1.87
N LEU A 195 7.94 -0.85 0.86
CA LEU A 195 8.59 0.45 0.75
C LEU A 195 8.13 1.42 1.85
N ASP A 196 6.82 1.49 2.09
CA ASP A 196 6.20 2.32 3.13
C ASP A 196 6.73 1.94 4.54
N CYS A 197 6.79 0.65 4.86
CA CYS A 197 7.37 0.19 6.11
C CYS A 197 8.87 0.48 6.23
N ALA A 198 9.62 0.35 5.14
CA ALA A 198 11.05 0.67 5.14
C ALA A 198 11.29 2.17 5.40
N ALA A 199 10.49 3.03 4.77
CA ALA A 199 10.55 4.48 5.00
C ALA A 199 10.19 4.85 6.45
N ALA A 200 9.14 4.22 7.01
CA ALA A 200 8.74 4.44 8.39
C ALA A 200 9.81 3.99 9.42
N GLN A 201 10.60 2.96 9.11
CA GLN A 201 11.70 2.50 9.98
C GLN A 201 12.89 3.47 10.02
N GLN A 202 13.15 4.20 8.94
CA GLN A 202 14.26 5.16 8.86
C GLN A 202 14.05 6.37 9.76
N VAL A 203 12.79 6.80 9.95
CA VAL A 203 12.43 7.87 10.91
C VAL A 203 12.93 7.55 12.33
N PHE A 204 13.02 6.27 12.70
CA PHE A 204 13.55 5.84 14.00
C PHE A 204 15.08 5.69 14.03
N ALA A 205 15.74 5.60 12.87
CA ALA A 205 17.19 5.40 12.76
C ALA A 205 18.00 6.71 12.72
N MET A 206 17.34 7.87 12.72
CA MET A 206 17.97 9.21 12.55
C MET A 206 18.73 9.42 11.22
N ASP A 207 18.66 8.48 10.29
CA ASP A 207 19.15 8.65 8.92
C ASP A 207 18.00 9.15 8.04
N GLU A 208 18.05 10.43 7.65
CA GLU A 208 17.11 11.06 6.71
C GLU A 208 17.36 10.62 5.27
N ASP A 209 17.22 9.33 4.99
CA ASP A 209 17.26 8.81 3.62
C ASP A 209 15.90 9.08 2.93
N ALA A 210 15.69 10.34 2.50
CA ALA A 210 14.52 10.79 1.74
C ALA A 210 14.23 9.97 0.46
N ALA A 211 15.19 9.14 0.02
CA ALA A 211 15.07 8.27 -1.13
C ALA A 211 13.98 7.18 -0.98
N LYS A 212 13.72 6.66 0.24
CA LYS A 212 12.67 5.64 0.44
C LYS A 212 11.28 6.22 0.45
N ASP A 213 11.11 7.38 1.07
CA ASP A 213 9.89 8.17 0.97
C ASP A 213 9.57 8.50 -0.49
N ALA A 214 10.56 8.98 -1.25
CA ALA A 214 10.37 9.30 -2.67
C ALA A 214 9.97 8.07 -3.51
N ALA A 215 10.59 6.92 -3.27
CA ALA A 215 10.24 5.66 -3.92
C ALA A 215 8.81 5.21 -3.58
N ALA A 216 8.44 5.22 -2.29
CA ALA A 216 7.08 4.89 -1.85
C ALA A 216 6.05 5.84 -2.47
N ASP A 217 6.32 7.15 -2.47
CA ASP A 217 5.43 8.17 -3.03
C ASP A 217 5.19 7.98 -4.53
N LYS A 218 6.25 7.70 -5.30
CA LYS A 218 6.14 7.49 -6.75
C LYS A 218 5.40 6.20 -7.08
N VAL A 219 5.69 5.10 -6.37
CA VAL A 219 5.00 3.82 -6.57
C VAL A 219 3.51 3.93 -6.19
N VAL A 220 3.20 4.46 -5.02
CA VAL A 220 1.81 4.58 -4.54
C VAL A 220 1.00 5.52 -5.43
N SER A 221 1.52 6.70 -5.78
CA SER A 221 0.82 7.64 -6.68
C SER A 221 0.55 7.02 -8.06
N ARG A 222 1.44 6.19 -8.60
CA ARG A 222 1.17 5.44 -9.84
C ARG A 222 0.08 4.40 -9.69
N LEU A 223 0.08 3.64 -8.59
CA LEU A 223 -0.97 2.67 -8.34
C LEU A 223 -2.33 3.36 -8.19
N ILE A 224 -2.38 4.51 -7.52
CA ILE A 224 -3.59 5.35 -7.44
C ILE A 224 -4.03 5.81 -8.83
N ALA A 225 -3.11 6.30 -9.67
CA ALA A 225 -3.43 6.71 -11.04
C ALA A 225 -3.95 5.52 -11.89
N TYR A 226 -3.35 4.33 -11.74
CA TYR A 226 -3.82 3.11 -12.38
C TYR A 226 -5.22 2.73 -11.91
N VAL A 227 -5.48 2.77 -10.60
CA VAL A 227 -6.81 2.53 -10.02
C VAL A 227 -7.81 3.53 -10.60
N ALA A 228 -7.54 4.83 -10.53
CA ALA A 228 -8.43 5.86 -11.05
C ALA A 228 -8.78 5.65 -12.54
N LYS A 229 -7.81 5.20 -13.35
CA LYS A 229 -8.02 4.94 -14.79
C LYS A 229 -8.77 3.64 -15.08
N THR A 230 -8.52 2.59 -14.30
CA THR A 230 -9.00 1.22 -14.60
C THR A 230 -10.33 0.90 -13.92
N CYS A 231 -10.60 1.57 -12.81
CA CYS A 231 -11.74 1.34 -11.95
C CYS A 231 -12.99 2.04 -12.51
N VAL A 232 -13.41 1.66 -13.71
CA VAL A 232 -14.53 2.29 -14.46
C VAL A 232 -15.87 1.70 -14.01
N SER A 233 -15.95 0.38 -13.79
CA SER A 233 -17.14 -0.30 -13.30
C SER A 233 -17.06 -0.62 -11.80
N ASP A 234 -18.19 -0.96 -11.18
CA ASP A 234 -18.21 -1.44 -9.80
C ASP A 234 -17.58 -2.83 -9.65
N ALA A 235 -17.59 -3.66 -10.69
CA ALA A 235 -16.89 -4.95 -10.71
C ALA A 235 -15.36 -4.77 -10.68
N ASP A 236 -14.83 -3.80 -11.43
CA ASP A 236 -13.40 -3.45 -11.37
C ASP A 236 -13.02 -2.94 -9.98
N ALA A 237 -13.90 -2.17 -9.34
CA ALA A 237 -13.71 -1.69 -7.98
C ALA A 237 -13.71 -2.83 -6.96
N GLU A 238 -14.63 -3.78 -7.09
CA GLU A 238 -14.66 -4.94 -6.21
C GLU A 238 -13.38 -5.78 -6.32
N LEU A 239 -12.92 -6.07 -7.54
CA LEU A 239 -11.66 -6.79 -7.77
C LEU A 239 -10.48 -6.05 -7.14
N LEU A 240 -10.38 -4.73 -7.36
CA LEU A 240 -9.32 -3.90 -6.78
C LEU A 240 -9.38 -3.90 -5.26
N LEU A 241 -10.55 -3.71 -4.66
CA LEU A 241 -10.71 -3.72 -3.20
C LEU A 241 -10.33 -5.09 -2.60
N GLN A 242 -10.74 -6.19 -3.23
CA GLN A 242 -10.38 -7.54 -2.80
C GLN A 242 -8.86 -7.76 -2.87
N ALA A 243 -8.22 -7.35 -3.97
CA ALA A 243 -6.78 -7.53 -4.19
C ALA A 243 -5.90 -6.67 -3.26
N THR A 244 -6.39 -5.49 -2.86
CA THR A 244 -5.60 -4.47 -2.15
C THR A 244 -5.87 -4.42 -0.64
N LEU A 245 -7.09 -4.68 -0.18
CA LEU A 245 -7.45 -4.57 1.24
C LEU A 245 -6.77 -5.65 2.10
N GLY A 246 -6.68 -6.89 1.62
CA GLY A 246 -6.08 -8.01 2.36
C GLY A 246 -4.66 -7.71 2.86
N PRO A 247 -3.71 -7.38 1.95
CA PRO A 247 -2.36 -6.97 2.33
C PRO A 247 -2.34 -5.77 3.29
N CYS A 248 -3.15 -4.75 3.02
CA CYS A 248 -3.23 -3.54 3.86
C CYS A 248 -3.70 -3.84 5.29
N LEU A 249 -4.60 -4.81 5.49
CA LEU A 249 -5.03 -5.25 6.83
C LEU A 249 -3.97 -6.10 7.53
N ALA A 250 -3.13 -6.81 6.77
CA ALA A 250 -2.05 -7.64 7.31
C ALA A 250 -0.81 -6.82 7.71
N THR A 251 -0.69 -5.59 7.22
CA THR A 251 0.44 -4.69 7.48
C THR A 251 -0.04 -3.42 8.20
N PRO A 252 -0.34 -3.51 9.51
CA PRO A 252 -0.77 -2.34 10.27
C PRO A 252 0.36 -1.30 10.35
N ARG A 253 -0.01 -0.02 10.51
CA ARG A 253 0.89 1.15 10.64
C ARG A 253 1.59 1.63 9.36
N ALA A 254 1.29 1.03 8.20
CA ALA A 254 1.62 1.61 6.90
C ALA A 254 0.91 2.96 6.73
N GLN A 255 1.61 4.02 6.30
CA GLN A 255 1.08 5.40 6.29
C GLN A 255 0.68 5.88 4.89
N THR A 256 1.28 5.31 3.85
CA THR A 256 1.13 5.79 2.46
C THR A 256 0.42 4.77 1.59
N ALA A 257 0.86 3.52 1.60
CA ALA A 257 0.29 2.45 0.77
C ALA A 257 -1.23 2.21 0.96
N PRO A 258 -1.83 2.41 2.16
CA PRO A 258 -3.28 2.30 2.32
C PRO A 258 -4.08 3.23 1.39
N PHE A 259 -3.51 4.35 0.94
CA PHE A 259 -4.18 5.28 0.03
C PHE A 259 -4.51 4.66 -1.34
N VAL A 260 -3.89 3.54 -1.73
CA VAL A 260 -4.32 2.77 -2.91
C VAL A 260 -5.73 2.20 -2.73
N VAL A 261 -6.02 1.63 -1.55
CA VAL A 261 -7.36 1.13 -1.18
C VAL A 261 -8.34 2.29 -1.06
N PHE A 262 -7.90 3.41 -0.48
CA PHE A 262 -8.70 4.63 -0.38
C PHE A 262 -9.16 5.13 -1.75
N ALA A 263 -8.24 5.22 -2.71
CA ALA A 263 -8.54 5.66 -4.08
C ALA A 263 -9.50 4.71 -4.83
N ALA A 264 -9.54 3.41 -4.47
CA ALA A 264 -10.50 2.48 -5.01
C ALA A 264 -11.90 2.65 -4.39
N ALA A 265 -11.97 2.92 -3.08
CA ALA A 265 -13.23 2.97 -2.33
C ALA A 265 -13.92 4.35 -2.33
N ALA A 266 -13.16 5.44 -2.26
CA ALA A 266 -13.67 6.80 -2.07
C ALA A 266 -14.30 7.52 -3.29
N PRO A 267 -14.16 7.08 -4.56
CA PRO A 267 -14.72 7.84 -5.69
C PRO A 267 -16.24 7.95 -5.75
N THR A 268 -16.99 6.92 -5.30
CA THR A 268 -18.45 6.89 -5.41
C THR A 268 -19.11 6.41 -4.11
N PRO A 269 -20.36 6.85 -3.80
CA PRO A 269 -21.07 6.40 -2.61
C PRO A 269 -21.27 4.87 -2.58
N THR A 270 -21.50 4.24 -3.74
CA THR A 270 -21.67 2.80 -3.87
C THR A 270 -20.41 2.05 -3.42
N ARG A 271 -19.23 2.48 -3.90
CA ARG A 271 -17.94 1.86 -3.55
C ARG A 271 -17.59 2.09 -2.09
N ALA A 272 -17.81 3.29 -1.58
CA ALA A 272 -17.63 3.62 -0.17
C ALA A 272 -18.53 2.74 0.70
N ALA A 273 -19.80 2.55 0.31
CA ALA A 273 -20.72 1.69 1.04
C ALA A 273 -20.31 0.22 1.02
N ALA A 274 -19.84 -0.30 -0.13
CA ALA A 274 -19.32 -1.66 -0.22
C ALA A 274 -18.09 -1.85 0.70
N PHE A 275 -17.16 -0.89 0.68
CA PHE A 275 -15.97 -0.91 1.52
C PHE A 275 -16.30 -0.89 3.03
N CYS A 276 -17.16 0.03 3.45
CA CYS A 276 -17.62 0.13 4.83
C CYS A 276 -18.33 -1.14 5.30
N ARG A 277 -19.17 -1.78 4.45
CA ARG A 277 -19.84 -3.04 4.79
C ARG A 277 -18.86 -4.19 4.94
N THR A 278 -17.87 -4.30 4.05
CA THR A 278 -16.81 -5.32 4.15
C THR A 278 -16.04 -5.18 5.45
N LEU A 279 -15.60 -3.97 5.79
CA LEU A 279 -14.91 -3.71 7.06
C LEU A 279 -15.82 -3.99 8.26
N SER A 280 -17.10 -3.58 8.20
CA SER A 280 -18.06 -3.84 9.27
C SER A 280 -18.27 -5.35 9.51
N SER A 281 -18.33 -6.14 8.44
CA SER A 281 -18.38 -7.60 8.52
C SER A 281 -17.16 -8.17 9.23
N LEU A 282 -15.95 -7.70 8.90
CA LEU A 282 -14.72 -8.13 9.57
C LEU A 282 -14.70 -7.73 11.06
N VAL A 283 -15.27 -6.58 11.42
CA VAL A 283 -15.39 -6.14 12.81
C VAL A 283 -16.37 -7.02 13.59
N SER A 284 -17.49 -7.42 12.98
CA SER A 284 -18.56 -8.19 13.63
C SER A 284 -18.36 -9.71 13.65
N ASP A 285 -17.58 -10.26 12.72
CA ASP A 285 -17.38 -11.71 12.58
C ASP A 285 -16.42 -12.25 13.64
N GLU A 286 -16.87 -13.11 14.56
CA GLU A 286 -16.03 -13.67 15.63
C GLU A 286 -14.91 -14.59 15.10
N ALA A 287 -14.99 -15.11 13.87
CA ALA A 287 -13.91 -15.91 13.27
C ALA A 287 -12.71 -15.08 12.80
N THR A 288 -12.89 -13.76 12.63
CA THR A 288 -11.80 -12.86 12.23
C THR A 288 -10.71 -12.78 13.31
N ALA A 289 -9.46 -13.01 12.92
CA ALA A 289 -8.31 -12.90 13.83
C ALA A 289 -8.17 -11.49 14.43
N ASP A 290 -7.69 -11.39 15.67
CA ASP A 290 -7.70 -10.12 16.42
C ASP A 290 -6.92 -8.99 15.78
N ALA A 291 -5.72 -9.26 15.28
CA ALA A 291 -4.93 -8.25 14.58
C ALA A 291 -5.67 -7.69 13.36
N ARG A 292 -6.32 -8.58 12.59
CA ARG A 292 -7.12 -8.20 11.42
C ARG A 292 -8.37 -7.42 11.80
N ARG A 293 -8.99 -7.73 12.94
CA ARG A 293 -10.14 -6.99 13.48
C ARG A 293 -9.75 -5.60 13.95
N THR A 294 -8.68 -5.47 14.72
CA THR A 294 -8.16 -4.16 15.15
C THR A 294 -7.81 -3.30 13.91
N ALA A 295 -7.19 -3.89 12.88
CA ALA A 295 -6.97 -3.21 11.60
C ALA A 295 -8.30 -2.80 10.94
N ALA A 296 -9.30 -3.69 10.87
CA ALA A 296 -10.60 -3.34 10.29
C ALA A 296 -11.29 -2.17 11.02
N ILE A 297 -11.21 -2.12 12.36
CA ILE A 297 -11.71 -0.99 13.16
C ILE A 297 -11.00 0.31 12.78
N ALA A 298 -9.67 0.27 12.70
CA ALA A 298 -8.83 1.40 12.30
C ALA A 298 -9.17 1.92 10.90
N TYR A 299 -9.23 1.03 9.90
CA TYR A 299 -9.60 1.37 8.52
C TYR A 299 -11.02 1.91 8.43
N LEU A 300 -11.99 1.29 9.11
CA LEU A 300 -13.40 1.73 9.09
C LEU A 300 -13.54 3.13 9.66
N SER A 301 -13.00 3.34 10.86
CA SER A 301 -13.08 4.62 11.59
C SER A 301 -12.39 5.73 10.81
N SER A 302 -11.19 5.46 10.28
CA SER A 302 -10.43 6.45 9.51
C SER A 302 -11.11 6.77 8.17
N PHE A 303 -11.63 5.77 7.46
CA PHE A 303 -12.27 5.98 6.16
C PHE A 303 -13.53 6.84 6.26
N VAL A 304 -14.42 6.56 7.22
CA VAL A 304 -15.65 7.35 7.37
C VAL A 304 -15.38 8.79 7.80
N CYS A 305 -14.23 9.07 8.43
CA CYS A 305 -13.82 10.44 8.73
C CYS A 305 -13.26 11.18 7.52
N ARG A 306 -12.52 10.46 6.66
CA ARG A 306 -11.61 11.05 5.67
C ARG A 306 -12.10 10.99 4.24
N ALA A 307 -13.01 10.09 3.88
CA ALA A 307 -13.57 10.04 2.55
C ALA A 307 -14.66 11.10 2.36
N ALA A 308 -14.49 12.00 1.39
CA ALA A 308 -15.40 13.11 1.12
C ALA A 308 -16.82 12.62 0.72
N VAL A 309 -16.90 11.45 0.09
CA VAL A 309 -18.13 10.85 -0.43
C VAL A 309 -19.04 10.23 0.63
N VAL A 310 -18.54 10.07 1.86
CA VAL A 310 -19.25 9.37 2.95
C VAL A 310 -20.39 10.24 3.49
N ASP A 311 -21.61 9.69 3.41
CA ASP A 311 -22.82 10.30 3.95
C ASP A 311 -23.08 9.92 5.42
N ALA A 312 -24.10 10.54 6.02
CA ALA A 312 -24.51 10.29 7.40
C ALA A 312 -24.93 8.83 7.65
N GLY A 313 -25.47 8.14 6.65
CA GLY A 313 -25.91 6.74 6.76
C GLY A 313 -24.72 5.79 6.94
N LEU A 314 -23.62 6.04 6.23
CA LEU A 314 -22.38 5.28 6.38
C LEU A 314 -21.66 5.58 7.71
N VAL A 315 -21.71 6.83 8.18
CA VAL A 315 -21.22 7.17 9.53
C VAL A 315 -22.02 6.42 10.59
N ALA A 316 -23.36 6.43 10.49
CA ALA A 316 -24.22 5.72 11.42
C ALA A 316 -24.00 4.20 11.39
N LEU A 317 -23.80 3.60 10.21
CA LEU A 317 -23.43 2.20 10.07
C LEU A 317 -22.14 1.88 10.82
N ALA A 318 -21.07 2.66 10.60
CA ALA A 318 -19.80 2.46 11.28
C ALA A 318 -19.93 2.60 12.80
N CYS A 319 -20.62 3.64 13.29
CA CYS A 319 -20.88 3.81 14.72
C CYS A 319 -21.68 2.64 15.30
N ALA A 320 -22.75 2.19 14.65
CA ALA A 320 -23.56 1.06 15.11
C ALA A 320 -22.72 -0.23 15.21
N THR A 321 -21.89 -0.52 14.21
CA THR A 321 -20.97 -1.65 14.23
C THR A 321 -19.99 -1.59 15.39
N LEU A 322 -19.42 -0.42 15.67
CA LEU A 322 -18.46 -0.25 16.77
C LEU A 322 -19.14 -0.31 18.15
N PHE A 323 -20.33 0.28 18.30
CA PHE A 323 -21.12 0.16 19.54
C PHE A 323 -21.47 -1.29 19.87
N GLU A 324 -21.94 -2.03 18.86
CA GLU A 324 -22.25 -3.45 19.03
C GLU A 324 -21.00 -4.24 19.42
N ARG A 325 -19.83 -3.91 18.84
CA ARG A 325 -18.58 -4.53 19.24
C ARG A 325 -18.19 -4.21 20.68
N CYS A 326 -18.33 -2.95 21.11
CA CYS A 326 -18.10 -2.56 22.50
C CYS A 326 -19.00 -3.35 23.46
N ARG A 327 -20.29 -3.52 23.12
CA ARG A 327 -21.27 -4.28 23.89
C ARG A 327 -20.86 -5.75 24.05
N ARG A 328 -20.59 -6.44 22.94
CA ARG A 328 -20.15 -7.85 22.96
C ARG A 328 -18.86 -8.06 23.75
N CYS A 329 -17.91 -7.13 23.63
CA CYS A 329 -16.65 -7.24 24.38
C CYS A 329 -16.89 -7.10 25.88
N ARG A 330 -17.87 -6.31 26.33
CA ARG A 330 -18.23 -6.26 27.75
C ARG A 330 -18.88 -7.55 28.23
N GLU A 331 -19.78 -8.12 27.44
CA GLU A 331 -20.39 -9.44 27.73
C GLU A 331 -19.30 -10.53 27.87
N LEU A 332 -18.31 -10.54 26.97
CA LEU A 332 -17.16 -11.46 27.05
C LEU A 332 -16.25 -11.20 28.26
N PHE A 333 -16.05 -9.92 28.61
CA PHE A 333 -15.27 -9.53 29.78
C PHE A 333 -15.92 -10.04 31.07
N GLU A 334 -17.24 -9.92 31.18
CA GLU A 334 -18.04 -10.43 32.30
C GLU A 334 -18.05 -11.97 32.34
N ALA A 335 -18.01 -12.62 31.17
CA ALA A 335 -17.97 -14.09 31.05
C ALA A 335 -16.61 -14.73 31.39
N GLY A 336 -15.51 -13.95 31.46
CA GLY A 336 -14.23 -14.41 32.02
C GLY A 336 -12.97 -14.20 31.18
N ASP A 337 -13.08 -13.88 29.89
CA ASP A 337 -11.92 -13.55 29.03
C ASP A 337 -11.52 -12.07 29.17
N LYS A 338 -11.00 -11.72 30.35
CA LYS A 338 -10.84 -10.32 30.76
C LYS A 338 -9.85 -9.52 29.90
N HIS A 339 -8.68 -10.08 29.60
CA HIS A 339 -7.62 -9.31 28.95
C HIS A 339 -7.93 -9.03 27.48
N LEU A 340 -8.30 -10.07 26.72
CA LEU A 340 -8.55 -9.93 25.29
C LEU A 340 -9.84 -9.12 25.02
N ALA A 341 -10.88 -9.37 25.81
CA ALA A 341 -12.12 -8.61 25.70
C ALA A 341 -11.92 -7.13 26.05
N ALA A 342 -11.09 -6.81 27.06
CA ALA A 342 -10.76 -5.43 27.39
C ALA A 342 -10.05 -4.71 26.24
N LYS A 343 -9.03 -5.32 25.64
CA LYS A 343 -8.34 -4.75 24.48
C LYS A 343 -9.31 -4.50 23.32
N ARG A 344 -10.13 -5.51 22.95
CA ARG A 344 -11.11 -5.40 21.86
C ARG A 344 -12.14 -4.30 22.11
N HIS A 345 -12.58 -4.13 23.36
CA HIS A 345 -13.48 -3.05 23.76
C HIS A 345 -12.84 -1.68 23.56
N VAL A 346 -11.61 -1.50 24.06
CA VAL A 346 -10.85 -0.25 23.95
C VAL A 346 -10.57 0.12 22.50
N ASP A 347 -10.17 -0.84 21.65
CA ASP A 347 -9.95 -0.61 20.21
C ASP A 347 -11.22 -0.08 19.54
N ALA A 348 -12.38 -0.71 19.78
CA ALA A 348 -13.66 -0.30 19.20
C ALA A 348 -14.12 1.08 19.72
N ALA A 349 -13.97 1.33 21.02
CA ALA A 349 -14.34 2.59 21.66
C ALA A 349 -13.47 3.76 21.18
N ARG A 350 -12.18 3.53 20.91
CA ARG A 350 -11.28 4.54 20.34
C ARG A 350 -11.59 4.84 18.88
N GLY A 351 -12.00 3.84 18.11
CA GLY A 351 -12.60 4.05 16.79
C GLY A 351 -13.82 4.99 16.86
N LEU A 352 -14.73 4.75 17.82
CA LEU A 352 -15.89 5.63 18.04
C LEU A 352 -15.50 7.07 18.43
N LEU A 353 -14.54 7.22 19.34
CA LEU A 353 -14.00 8.53 19.74
C LEU A 353 -13.49 9.30 18.53
N TYR A 354 -12.71 8.65 17.66
CA TYR A 354 -12.19 9.26 16.45
C TYR A 354 -13.30 9.67 15.48
N VAL A 355 -14.27 8.78 15.22
CA VAL A 355 -15.42 9.11 14.36
C VAL A 355 -16.20 10.30 14.90
N PHE A 356 -16.46 10.35 16.22
CA PHE A 356 -17.19 11.44 16.82
C PHE A 356 -16.40 12.76 16.84
N ALA A 357 -15.09 12.73 17.11
CA ALA A 357 -14.27 13.95 17.04
C ALA A 357 -14.29 14.58 15.64
N PHE A 358 -14.33 13.76 14.58
CA PHE A 358 -14.32 14.26 13.20
C PHE A 358 -15.69 14.59 12.62
N ARG A 359 -16.69 13.76 12.90
CA ARG A 359 -18.04 13.84 12.31
C ARG A 359 -19.10 14.26 13.33
N GLY A 360 -18.71 14.56 14.56
CA GLY A 360 -19.63 14.81 15.66
C GLY A 360 -20.58 15.99 15.42
N GLU A 361 -20.16 17.01 14.68
CA GLU A 361 -21.06 18.12 14.32
C GLU A 361 -22.17 17.67 13.36
N GLU A 362 -21.87 16.77 12.44
CA GLU A 362 -22.86 16.15 11.54
C GLU A 362 -23.75 15.17 12.31
N ILE A 363 -23.16 14.44 13.27
CA ILE A 363 -23.87 13.52 14.16
C ILE A 363 -24.89 14.27 15.03
N LEU A 364 -24.48 15.39 15.61
CA LEU A 364 -25.32 16.21 16.49
C LEU A 364 -26.25 17.15 15.72
N GLY A 365 -25.86 17.62 14.53
CA GLY A 365 -26.55 18.63 13.73
C GLY A 365 -27.82 18.17 12.99
N ARG A 366 -28.23 16.90 13.16
CA ARG A 366 -29.49 16.25 12.69
C ARG A 366 -29.94 16.48 11.24
N ARG A 367 -29.14 17.10 10.35
CA ARG A 367 -29.51 17.26 8.94
C ARG A 367 -29.29 15.94 8.20
N GLY A 368 -30.37 15.34 7.67
CA GLY A 368 -30.30 14.08 6.92
C GLY A 368 -30.14 12.82 7.78
N TRP A 369 -30.44 12.90 9.08
CA TRP A 369 -30.38 11.79 10.02
C TRP A 369 -31.69 11.00 10.06
N ASP A 370 -31.59 9.66 10.06
CA ASP A 370 -32.72 8.74 10.22
C ASP A 370 -32.73 8.09 11.62
N ALA A 371 -33.75 7.26 11.91
CA ALA A 371 -33.89 6.60 13.21
C ALA A 371 -32.70 5.69 13.60
N ARG A 372 -31.91 5.19 12.63
CA ARG A 372 -30.68 4.41 12.93
C ARG A 372 -29.61 5.33 13.49
N CYS A 373 -29.59 6.58 13.04
CA CYS A 373 -28.67 7.58 13.55
C CYS A 373 -29.03 8.00 14.99
N ASP A 374 -30.32 8.12 15.34
CA ASP A 374 -30.74 8.50 16.72
C ASP A 374 -30.17 7.58 17.81
N ALA A 375 -30.00 6.29 17.52
CA ALA A 375 -29.38 5.33 18.44
C ALA A 375 -27.90 5.65 18.74
N VAL A 376 -27.18 6.22 17.77
CA VAL A 376 -25.78 6.68 17.92
C VAL A 376 -25.71 7.88 18.86
N CYS A 377 -26.76 8.69 18.96
CA CYS A 377 -26.81 9.86 19.84
C CYS A 377 -27.30 9.59 21.26
N ALA A 378 -27.61 8.33 21.61
CA ALA A 378 -28.12 7.99 22.94
C ALA A 378 -27.01 8.12 24.02
N PRO A 379 -27.17 8.97 25.06
CA PRO A 379 -26.13 9.21 26.06
C PRO A 379 -25.63 7.95 26.78
N LYS A 380 -26.55 7.02 27.07
CA LYS A 380 -26.23 5.75 27.74
C LYS A 380 -25.32 4.85 26.91
N SER A 381 -25.42 4.92 25.58
CA SER A 381 -24.57 4.14 24.66
C SER A 381 -23.13 4.62 24.75
N TRP A 382 -22.91 5.94 24.81
CA TRP A 382 -21.58 6.54 24.96
C TRP A 382 -20.95 6.25 26.31
N ASP A 383 -21.69 6.43 27.41
CA ASP A 383 -21.22 6.04 28.75
C ASP A 383 -20.75 4.58 28.77
N ALA A 384 -21.55 3.68 28.19
CA ALA A 384 -21.25 2.26 28.14
C ALA A 384 -20.04 1.93 27.25
N ALA A 385 -19.87 2.62 26.13
CA ALA A 385 -18.77 2.42 25.18
C ALA A 385 -17.44 3.02 25.68
N LEU A 386 -17.50 4.13 26.40
CA LEU A 386 -16.31 4.76 27.00
C LEU A 386 -15.84 4.04 28.29
N GLY A 387 -16.52 2.98 28.71
CA GLY A 387 -16.20 2.27 29.95
C GLY A 387 -16.51 3.09 31.20
N ILE A 388 -17.47 4.02 31.14
CA ILE A 388 -17.84 4.85 32.28
C ILE A 388 -18.45 3.97 33.37
N ARG A 389 -17.82 3.96 34.55
CA ARG A 389 -18.14 3.08 35.71
C ARG A 389 -17.84 1.60 35.47
N ALA A 390 -17.09 1.26 34.42
CA ALA A 390 -16.56 -0.09 34.22
C ALA A 390 -15.19 -0.25 34.92
N PRO A 391 -14.69 -1.49 35.10
CA PRO A 391 -13.32 -1.71 35.53
C PRO A 391 -12.31 -0.93 34.67
N ALA A 392 -11.22 -0.50 35.30
CA ALA A 392 -10.15 0.30 34.68
C ALA A 392 -9.60 -0.25 33.34
N ALA A 393 -9.68 -1.57 33.13
CA ALA A 393 -9.26 -2.21 31.88
C ALA A 393 -10.14 -1.86 30.67
N LEU A 394 -11.39 -1.44 30.89
CA LEU A 394 -12.34 -1.05 29.84
C LEU A 394 -12.38 0.47 29.61
N ASP A 395 -11.58 1.26 30.35
CA ASP A 395 -11.54 2.71 30.20
C ASP A 395 -10.87 3.10 28.88
N ALA A 396 -11.69 3.39 27.88
CA ALA A 396 -11.22 3.73 26.53
C ALA A 396 -10.50 5.08 26.47
N LEU A 397 -10.75 5.98 27.44
CA LEU A 397 -10.16 7.32 27.49
C LEU A 397 -8.72 7.29 28.00
N ARG A 398 -8.34 6.24 28.73
CA ARG A 398 -6.97 6.04 29.21
C ARG A 398 -6.00 5.95 28.04
N GLY A 399 -4.98 6.79 28.04
CA GLY A 399 -3.93 6.79 27.02
C GLY A 399 -4.34 7.36 25.66
N CYS A 400 -5.52 7.96 25.52
CA CYS A 400 -5.86 8.73 24.33
C CYS A 400 -5.07 10.06 24.29
N ARG A 401 -4.76 10.54 23.09
CA ARG A 401 -4.10 11.84 22.86
C ARG A 401 -4.97 13.00 23.33
N ALA A 402 -4.30 14.03 23.87
CA ALA A 402 -4.96 15.22 24.37
C ALA A 402 -5.78 15.94 23.28
N ARG A 403 -5.25 16.03 22.05
CA ARG A 403 -5.96 16.61 20.90
C ARG A 403 -7.27 15.91 20.57
N LEU A 404 -7.27 14.57 20.51
CA LEU A 404 -8.49 13.78 20.20
C LEU A 404 -9.56 13.97 21.29
N LEU A 405 -9.16 13.89 22.55
CA LEU A 405 -10.06 14.11 23.69
C LEU A 405 -10.57 15.55 23.77
N GLY A 406 -9.72 16.52 23.39
CA GLY A 406 -10.06 17.93 23.29
C GLY A 406 -11.20 18.18 22.31
N GLU A 407 -11.07 17.64 21.10
CA GLU A 407 -12.12 17.77 20.09
C GLU A 407 -13.39 17.03 20.49
N PHE A 408 -13.27 15.79 20.98
CA PHE A 408 -14.42 15.04 21.48
C PHE A 408 -15.21 15.84 22.51
N ALA A 409 -14.52 16.46 23.47
CA ALA A 409 -15.14 17.30 24.49
C ALA A 409 -15.77 18.58 23.89
N ARG A 410 -15.10 19.24 22.94
CA ARG A 410 -15.60 20.44 22.25
C ARG A 410 -16.92 20.15 21.55
N VAL A 411 -16.97 19.06 20.77
CA VAL A 411 -18.14 18.69 19.99
C VAL A 411 -19.27 18.21 20.89
N ALA A 412 -18.98 17.36 21.89
CA ALA A 412 -19.96 16.88 22.86
C ALA A 412 -20.63 17.99 23.67
N ALA A 413 -19.95 19.13 23.86
CA ALA A 413 -20.49 20.28 24.58
C ALA A 413 -21.58 21.06 23.80
N ARG A 414 -21.72 20.84 22.49
CA ARG A 414 -22.69 21.59 21.64
C ARG A 414 -24.15 21.20 21.88
N GLU A 415 -24.40 19.96 22.30
CA GLU A 415 -25.75 19.45 22.60
C GLU A 415 -25.80 18.89 24.03
N PRO A 416 -25.81 19.73 25.09
CA PRO A 416 -26.04 19.22 26.44
C PRO A 416 -27.47 18.65 26.55
N PRO A 417 -27.70 17.45 27.13
CA PRO A 417 -26.79 16.58 27.87
C PRO A 417 -26.37 15.31 27.09
N PHE A 418 -25.66 15.45 25.97
CA PHE A 418 -25.19 14.34 25.15
C PHE A 418 -24.37 13.30 25.94
N LEU A 419 -23.54 13.76 26.88
CA LEU A 419 -22.83 12.91 27.85
C LEU A 419 -23.48 12.98 29.22
N SER A 420 -23.45 11.89 29.98
CA SER A 420 -23.79 11.96 31.40
C SER A 420 -22.80 12.83 32.17
N ARG A 421 -23.21 13.32 33.34
CA ARG A 421 -22.32 14.09 34.23
C ARG A 421 -21.05 13.30 34.61
N ALA A 422 -21.15 11.98 34.74
CA ALA A 422 -20.02 11.12 35.06
C ALA A 422 -19.05 10.99 33.86
N ALA A 423 -19.59 10.78 32.65
CA ALA A 423 -18.80 10.72 31.43
C ALA A 423 -18.08 12.06 31.16
N ALA A 424 -18.81 13.17 31.26
CA ALA A 424 -18.23 14.51 31.11
C ALA A 424 -17.11 14.80 32.13
N ALA A 425 -17.24 14.29 33.37
CA ALA A 425 -16.19 14.42 34.38
C ALA A 425 -14.95 13.58 34.05
N ARG A 426 -15.14 12.33 33.65
CA ARG A 426 -14.05 11.43 33.25
C ARG A 426 -13.30 11.95 32.02
N VAL A 427 -14.00 12.49 31.01
CA VAL A 427 -13.37 13.12 29.84
C VAL A 427 -12.51 14.31 30.24
N ARG A 428 -12.99 15.17 31.16
CA ARG A 428 -12.21 16.30 31.68
C ARG A 428 -10.95 15.86 32.43
N GLU A 429 -11.04 14.78 33.20
CA GLU A 429 -9.90 14.18 33.89
C GLU A 429 -8.90 13.58 32.89
N ALA A 430 -9.36 12.72 31.98
CA ALA A 430 -8.51 12.11 30.96
C ALA A 430 -7.76 13.14 30.10
N ARG A 431 -8.37 14.30 29.80
CA ARG A 431 -7.70 15.40 29.09
C ARG A 431 -6.57 16.03 29.89
N ARG A 432 -6.68 16.11 31.21
CA ARG A 432 -5.61 16.64 32.08
C ARG A 432 -4.44 15.68 32.17
N ASP A 433 -4.74 14.38 32.16
CA ASP A 433 -3.74 13.32 32.24
C ASP A 433 -3.09 12.99 30.89
N ALA A 434 -3.74 13.36 29.79
CA ALA A 434 -3.27 13.07 28.44
C ALA A 434 -2.06 13.93 28.06
N THR A 435 -1.07 13.29 27.45
CA THR A 435 0.09 13.96 26.85
C THR A 435 -0.02 13.93 25.32
N GLU A 436 0.61 14.89 24.65
CA GLU A 436 0.72 14.87 23.17
C GLU A 436 1.55 13.68 22.67
N ALA A 437 2.44 13.14 23.51
CA ALA A 437 3.23 11.94 23.23
C ALA A 437 2.45 10.62 23.40
N ALA A 438 1.19 10.66 23.81
CA ALA A 438 0.38 9.45 23.98
C ALA A 438 0.14 8.74 22.63
N ASP A 439 0.29 7.42 22.61
CA ASP A 439 -0.19 6.59 21.52
C ASP A 439 -1.66 6.26 21.77
N ASP A 440 -2.56 6.71 20.89
CA ASP A 440 -3.98 6.34 20.90
C ASP A 440 -4.16 4.81 20.88
N GLY A 441 -3.11 4.02 20.63
CA GLY A 441 -3.10 2.56 20.63
C GLY A 441 -3.88 1.95 19.46
N LEU A 442 -4.64 2.78 18.74
CA LEU A 442 -5.23 2.52 17.45
C LEU A 442 -4.57 3.46 16.43
N PHE A 443 -4.05 2.87 15.36
CA PHE A 443 -3.51 3.60 14.22
C PHE A 443 -4.64 3.99 13.25
N PHE A 444 -4.59 5.16 12.63
CA PHE A 444 -5.60 5.62 11.66
C PHE A 444 -4.99 5.72 10.24
N PRO A 445 -5.23 4.74 9.36
CA PRO A 445 -4.52 4.61 8.07
C PRO A 445 -4.71 5.74 7.06
N PHE A 446 -5.74 6.56 7.22
CA PHE A 446 -6.04 7.68 6.33
C PHE A 446 -5.87 9.03 7.02
N ASP A 447 -5.08 9.12 8.10
CA ASP A 447 -4.56 10.41 8.55
C ASP A 447 -3.75 11.09 7.42
N PRO A 448 -3.58 12.43 7.45
CA PRO A 448 -3.14 13.19 6.29
C PRO A 448 -1.79 12.68 5.77
N CYS A 449 -1.75 12.34 4.48
CA CYS A 449 -0.56 11.83 3.84
C CYS A 449 0.54 12.91 3.84
N ARG A 450 1.75 12.53 4.25
CA ARG A 450 2.93 13.41 4.26
C ARG A 450 3.60 13.51 2.89
N LEU A 451 3.44 12.49 2.05
CA LEU A 451 4.13 12.41 0.78
C LEU A 451 3.38 13.20 -0.31
N PRO A 452 4.06 14.12 -1.02
CA PRO A 452 3.41 15.15 -1.82
C PRO A 452 2.65 14.60 -3.04
N ARG A 453 3.18 13.62 -3.76
CA ARG A 453 2.52 13.08 -4.97
C ARG A 453 1.27 12.29 -4.59
N THR A 454 1.37 11.46 -3.55
CA THR A 454 0.26 10.67 -3.03
C THR A 454 -0.83 11.56 -2.45
N LYS A 455 -0.46 12.58 -1.66
CA LYS A 455 -1.38 13.60 -1.15
C LYS A 455 -2.14 14.29 -2.29
N ALA A 456 -1.44 14.75 -3.32
CA ALA A 456 -2.06 15.38 -4.48
C ALA A 456 -2.99 14.42 -5.24
N ALA A 457 -2.64 13.14 -5.36
CA ALA A 457 -3.42 12.15 -6.08
C ALA A 457 -4.78 11.84 -5.44
N VAL A 458 -4.93 12.00 -4.12
CA VAL A 458 -6.18 11.74 -3.40
C VAL A 458 -6.93 12.99 -2.96
N ALA A 459 -6.38 14.18 -3.20
CA ALA A 459 -6.89 15.44 -2.66
C ALA A 459 -8.40 15.67 -2.94
N ALA A 460 -8.87 15.35 -4.15
CA ALA A 460 -10.28 15.51 -4.53
C ALA A 460 -11.24 14.54 -3.81
N LEU A 461 -10.71 13.43 -3.27
CA LEU A 461 -11.47 12.40 -2.56
C LEU A 461 -11.39 12.55 -1.03
N PHE A 462 -10.50 13.43 -0.56
CA PHE A 462 -10.09 13.51 0.83
C PHE A 462 -10.77 14.69 1.55
N ARG A 463 -11.26 14.42 2.75
CA ARG A 463 -11.82 15.40 3.68
C ARG A 463 -10.76 15.74 4.73
N GLU A 464 -10.35 16.99 4.76
CA GLU A 464 -9.52 17.54 5.83
C GLU A 464 -10.31 17.77 7.11
N TRP A 465 -9.62 17.75 8.25
CA TRP A 465 -10.25 18.01 9.54
C TRP A 465 -10.44 19.52 9.73
N ALA A 466 -11.69 19.97 9.84
CA ALA A 466 -12.02 21.39 9.97
C ALA A 466 -11.45 22.07 11.24
N ALA A 467 -11.04 21.31 12.26
CA ALA A 467 -10.46 21.87 13.48
C ALA A 467 -9.12 22.61 13.25
N ALA A 468 -8.44 22.39 12.12
CA ALA A 468 -7.22 23.11 11.76
C ALA A 468 -7.45 24.62 11.52
N GLU A 469 -8.65 25.03 11.08
CA GLU A 469 -8.94 26.46 10.83
C GLU A 469 -9.34 27.23 12.11
N ALA A 470 -9.81 26.52 13.14
CA ALA A 470 -10.30 27.15 14.36
C ALA A 470 -9.16 27.72 15.22
N GLU A 471 -7.99 27.08 15.27
CA GLU A 471 -6.85 27.54 16.08
C GLU A 471 -6.12 28.76 15.49
N GLU A 472 -6.10 28.93 14.16
CA GLU A 472 -5.51 30.12 13.52
C GLU A 472 -6.38 31.38 13.72
N SER A 473 -7.69 31.21 13.91
CA SER A 473 -8.64 32.31 14.10
C SER A 473 -8.75 32.82 15.55
N SER A 474 -8.21 32.09 16.53
CA SER A 474 -8.32 32.43 17.96
C SER A 474 -7.12 33.16 18.57
N SER A 475 -6.15 33.60 17.75
CA SER A 475 -4.94 34.29 18.23
C SER A 475 -5.04 35.83 18.25
N SER A 476 -6.23 36.42 18.13
CA SER A 476 -6.40 37.87 18.23
C SER A 476 -7.44 38.26 19.29
N SER A 477 -6.97 39.05 20.26
CA SER A 477 -7.72 39.81 21.26
C SER A 477 -8.02 39.11 22.60
N SER A 478 -7.08 39.29 23.52
CA SER A 478 -7.41 39.64 24.91
C SER A 478 -6.31 40.57 25.44
N ASP A 479 -6.43 41.85 25.10
CA ASP A 479 -5.84 42.94 25.88
C ASP A 479 -6.65 43.04 27.17
N ASP A 480 -6.06 42.66 28.30
CA ASP A 480 -6.53 43.11 29.61
C ASP A 480 -5.32 43.62 30.40
N GLU A 481 -5.19 44.94 30.33
CA GLU A 481 -4.39 45.79 31.20
C GLU A 481 -4.88 45.68 32.64
N SER A 482 -3.99 45.27 33.56
CA SER A 482 -4.11 45.71 34.96
C SER A 482 -2.73 45.78 35.61
N GLY A 483 -2.18 46.99 35.64
CA GLY A 483 -1.04 47.34 36.49
C GLY A 483 -1.45 47.57 37.94
N SER A 484 -0.63 47.08 38.87
CA SER A 484 -0.36 47.75 40.15
C SER A 484 0.95 47.23 40.73
N SER A 485 1.76 48.18 41.18
CA SER A 485 3.18 48.07 41.50
C SER A 485 3.48 47.73 42.96
N ASP A 486 4.73 47.29 43.14
CA ASP A 486 5.68 47.52 44.26
C ASP A 486 5.78 46.54 45.45
N ASP A 487 6.97 45.92 45.47
CA ASP A 487 7.98 45.79 46.55
C ASP A 487 7.67 45.01 47.85
N ASP A 488 8.46 43.96 48.12
CA ASP A 488 9.60 44.10 49.04
C ASP A 488 10.50 42.85 49.18
N ALA A 489 11.79 43.10 49.01
CA ALA A 489 12.97 42.57 49.72
C ALA A 489 13.14 41.06 50.03
N ALA A 490 14.10 40.45 49.33
CA ALA A 490 14.89 39.33 49.84
C ALA A 490 15.94 39.83 50.86
N PRO A 491 16.44 38.94 51.74
CA PRO A 491 17.86 38.63 51.64
C PRO A 491 18.25 37.16 51.85
N MET A 492 19.06 36.70 50.89
CA MET A 492 20.23 35.81 50.94
C MET A 492 20.61 35.02 52.21
N SER A 493 21.09 33.80 51.90
CA SER A 493 22.27 33.10 52.45
C SER A 493 22.08 32.19 53.67
N LEU A 494 22.31 30.88 53.48
CA LEU A 494 23.60 30.27 53.83
C LEU A 494 23.75 28.87 53.20
N ALA A 495 24.94 28.63 52.65
CA ALA A 495 25.46 27.33 52.27
C ALA A 495 25.54 26.38 53.48
N THR A 496 25.68 25.07 53.23
CA THR A 496 26.86 24.24 53.62
C THR A 496 26.52 22.74 53.48
N SER A 497 27.10 22.11 52.44
CA SER A 497 27.93 20.89 52.55
C SER A 497 27.34 19.47 52.74
N LEU A 498 27.83 18.58 51.85
CA LEU A 498 28.28 17.18 52.05
C LEU A 498 27.26 16.19 52.65
N HIS A 499 26.98 15.03 52.06
CA HIS A 499 27.91 13.93 51.83
C HIS A 499 27.17 12.81 51.07
N GLU A 500 27.92 12.13 50.21
CA GLU A 500 27.61 10.80 49.69
C GLU A 500 27.44 9.80 50.84
N GLN A 501 26.55 8.80 50.70
CA GLN A 501 26.93 7.38 50.67
C GLN A 501 25.74 6.43 50.74
N ASP A 502 25.93 5.35 49.97
CA ASP A 502 25.54 3.96 50.19
C ASP A 502 24.17 3.43 49.73
N GLU A 503 24.29 2.71 48.61
CA GLU A 503 23.77 1.37 48.35
C GLU A 503 23.09 0.64 49.52
N ALA A 504 21.95 0.01 49.24
CA ALA A 504 21.87 -1.45 49.14
C ALA A 504 20.42 -1.93 48.86
N TRP A 505 20.34 -2.97 48.04
CA TRP A 505 19.21 -3.87 47.70
C TRP A 505 18.30 -3.49 46.53
#